data_AF-A0A260Z8Y7-F1
#
_entry.id   AF-A0A260Z8Y7-F1
#
_cell.length_a   1.000
_cell.length_b   1.000
_cell.length_c   1.000
_cell.angle_alpha   90.00
_cell.angle_beta   90.00
_cell.angle_gamma   90.00
#
_symmetry.space_group_name_H-M   'P 1'
#
loop_
_entity.id
_entity.type
_entity.pdbx_description
1 polymer ?
#
loop_
_entity_poly.entity_id
_entity_poly.type
_entity_poly.pdbx_seq_one_letter_code
_entity_poly.pdbx_strand_id
1 'polypeptide(L)'
;MNEETPGTSNSEDVQFDFKFIHDARHQSIEYLREELARLKKDNHPLLHSIRRKILKDRTIQADRTQRHRERAAQRAKQDRDSKETEYRFENTHRISELMEEATKRAEDMEKSMTHEYGLVDITKAIVAPLTFDSTKKTLRGRGGGLLIEPASYFNSNQNSRIPEFKLNLAFDNVRIRADLDAILNRPEARRKVYSIVTIQKPKLIIDNKSFKHGEDVYAWNTTFGNVLARLEITNDKLVHLKGSNNWDSRQITATLEDLEEGRVVINKQKGKDRTH
;
A
#
# COMPACT_ATOMS: atom_id res chain seq x y z
N MET A 1 29.21 5.46 31.44
CA MET A 1 28.63 6.53 30.60
C MET A 1 27.13 6.48 30.85
N ASN A 2 26.63 7.33 31.73
CA ASN A 2 25.21 7.34 32.09
C ASN A 2 24.52 8.33 31.16
N GLU A 3 23.62 7.83 30.31
CA GLU A 3 22.73 8.63 29.47
C GLU A 3 21.64 9.23 30.37
N GLU A 4 21.78 10.52 30.68
CA GLU A 4 20.70 11.32 31.24
C GLU A 4 19.66 11.54 30.14
N THR A 5 18.54 10.82 30.25
CA THR A 5 17.35 11.07 29.45
C THR A 5 16.73 12.40 29.90
N PRO A 6 16.28 13.27 28.97
CA PRO A 6 15.63 14.52 29.33
C PRO A 6 14.23 14.21 29.89
N GLY A 7 14.10 14.24 31.21
CA GLY A 7 12.82 14.13 31.90
C GLY A 7 11.92 15.32 31.58
N THR A 8 10.65 15.05 31.28
CA THR A 8 9.59 16.06 31.17
C THR A 8 9.37 16.70 32.53
N SER A 9 9.72 17.98 32.68
CA SER A 9 9.56 18.73 33.94
C SER A 9 8.08 18.93 34.27
N ASN A 10 7.57 18.19 35.26
CA ASN A 10 6.38 18.57 36.00
C ASN A 10 6.78 19.68 36.97
N SER A 11 6.33 20.92 36.71
CA SER A 11 6.82 22.14 37.35
C SER A 11 5.85 22.68 38.40
N GLU A 12 5.79 22.06 39.58
CA GLU A 12 5.21 22.72 40.78
C GLU A 12 6.11 22.65 42.02
N ASP A 13 7.17 21.84 42.02
CA ASP A 13 8.12 21.80 43.13
C ASP A 13 9.20 22.88 42.95
N VAL A 14 9.10 23.97 43.71
CA VAL A 14 10.20 24.90 43.92
C VAL A 14 11.30 24.14 44.68
N GLN A 15 12.21 23.49 43.94
CA GLN A 15 13.42 22.94 44.52
C GLN A 15 14.25 24.09 45.09
N PHE A 16 14.17 24.27 46.41
CA PHE A 16 15.05 25.19 47.12
C PHE A 16 16.50 24.75 46.92
N ASP A 17 17.34 25.66 46.42
CA ASP A 17 18.75 25.40 46.26
C ASP A 17 19.43 25.42 47.64
N PHE A 18 19.43 24.25 48.31
CA PHE A 18 20.05 24.06 49.63
C PHE A 18 21.53 24.47 49.64
N LYS A 19 22.19 24.43 48.48
CA LYS A 19 23.57 24.87 48.32
C LYS A 19 23.69 26.39 48.44
N PHE A 20 22.79 27.14 47.82
CA PHE A 20 22.71 28.60 47.98
C PHE A 20 22.49 28.99 49.45
N ILE A 21 21.59 28.30 50.17
CA ILE A 21 21.34 28.57 51.59
C ILE A 21 22.58 28.30 52.44
N HIS A 22 23.30 27.21 52.17
CA HIS A 22 24.53 26.87 52.87
C HIS A 22 25.64 27.91 52.63
N ASP A 23 25.82 28.34 51.38
CA ASP A 23 26.88 29.27 50.99
C ASP A 23 26.57 30.72 51.40
N ALA A 24 25.30 31.12 51.40
CA ALA A 24 24.85 32.46 51.80
C ALA A 24 24.87 32.68 53.32
N ARG A 25 24.86 31.62 54.14
CA ARG A 25 24.91 31.72 55.62
C ARG A 25 26.15 32.43 56.14
N HIS A 26 27.24 32.39 55.39
CA HIS A 26 28.52 32.99 55.77
C HIS A 26 28.75 34.38 55.17
N GLN A 27 27.81 34.90 54.38
CA GLN A 27 27.93 36.17 53.68
C GLN A 27 27.27 37.31 54.45
N SER A 28 27.78 38.53 54.29
CA SER A 28 27.19 39.70 54.93
C SER A 28 25.85 40.08 54.29
N ILE A 29 24.92 40.61 55.10
CA ILE A 29 23.60 41.06 54.63
C ILE A 29 23.73 42.14 53.56
N GLU A 30 24.74 43.01 53.66
CA GLU A 30 25.02 44.06 52.68
C GLU A 30 25.44 43.49 51.32
N TYR A 31 26.29 42.46 51.31
CA TYR A 31 26.70 41.76 50.10
C TYR A 31 25.51 41.10 49.39
N LEU A 32 24.64 40.41 50.15
CA LEU A 32 23.42 39.78 49.62
C LEU A 32 22.43 40.81 49.05
N ARG A 33 22.33 41.99 49.66
CA ARG A 33 21.51 43.11 49.14
C ARG A 33 22.06 43.65 47.83
N GLU A 34 23.38 43.74 47.70
CA GLU A 34 24.02 44.17 46.46
C GLU A 34 23.85 43.15 45.33
N GLU A 35 24.02 41.85 45.60
CA GLU A 35 23.73 40.79 44.63
C GLU A 35 22.26 40.81 44.18
N LEU A 36 21.33 40.99 45.11
CA LEU A 36 19.90 41.11 44.80
C LEU A 36 19.62 42.35 43.93
N ALA A 37 20.30 43.47 44.19
CA ALA A 37 20.21 44.66 43.34
C ALA A 37 20.78 44.42 41.93
N ARG A 38 21.87 43.66 41.81
CA ARG A 38 22.47 43.25 40.52
C ARG A 38 21.56 42.29 39.75
N LEU A 39 20.87 41.38 40.44
CA LEU A 39 19.84 40.50 39.87
C LEU A 39 18.61 41.29 39.39
N LYS A 40 18.11 42.24 40.19
CA LYS A 40 17.00 43.11 39.79
C LYS A 40 17.31 43.96 38.55
N LYS A 41 18.58 44.35 38.39
CA LYS A 41 19.09 45.07 37.21
C LYS A 41 19.53 44.13 36.08
N ASP A 42 19.28 42.83 36.20
CA ASP A 42 19.55 41.83 35.17
C ASP A 42 21.04 41.73 34.76
N ASN A 43 21.95 42.17 35.65
CA ASN A 43 23.37 42.30 35.39
C ASN A 43 24.23 41.35 36.24
N HIS A 44 23.65 40.23 36.69
CA HIS A 44 24.36 39.27 37.51
C HIS A 44 25.31 38.40 36.65
N PRO A 45 26.57 38.17 37.06
CA PRO A 45 27.53 37.38 36.27
C PRO A 45 27.05 35.94 36.04
N LEU A 46 26.36 35.32 37.02
CA LEU A 46 25.77 33.99 36.85
C LEU A 46 24.69 33.98 35.76
N LEU A 47 23.81 35.00 35.72
CA LEU A 47 22.78 35.13 34.68
C LEU A 47 23.42 35.25 33.29
N HIS A 48 24.46 36.08 33.15
CA HIS A 48 25.19 36.22 31.88
C HIS A 48 25.89 34.93 31.46
N SER A 49 26.41 34.16 32.42
CA SER A 49 27.04 32.86 32.13
C SER A 49 26.01 31.84 31.63
N ILE A 50 24.83 31.79 32.24
CA ILE A 50 23.73 30.89 31.84
C ILE A 50 23.18 31.32 30.49
N ARG A 51 22.96 32.62 30.26
CA ARG A 51 22.55 33.15 28.95
C ARG A 51 23.55 32.76 27.85
N ARG A 52 24.85 32.88 28.11
CA ARG A 52 25.90 32.42 27.16
C ARG A 52 25.82 30.92 26.88
N LYS A 53 25.59 30.09 27.90
CA LYS A 53 25.39 28.64 27.72
C LYS A 53 24.17 28.34 26.85
N ILE A 54 23.02 28.94 27.17
CA ILE A 54 21.78 28.79 26.40
C ILE A 54 21.97 29.21 24.94
N LEU A 55 22.66 30.33 24.69
CA LEU A 55 22.94 30.78 23.33
C LEU A 55 23.82 29.77 22.57
N LYS A 56 24.87 29.25 23.22
CA LYS A 56 25.74 28.22 22.62
C LYS A 56 24.98 26.93 22.31
N ASP A 57 24.10 26.50 23.21
CA ASP A 57 23.28 25.31 22.99
C ASP A 57 22.29 25.53 21.83
N ARG A 58 21.69 26.72 21.74
CA ARG A 58 20.84 27.10 20.62
C ARG A 58 21.59 27.10 19.29
N THR A 59 22.82 27.62 19.23
CA THR A 59 23.61 27.61 17.99
C THR A 59 23.98 26.18 17.59
N ILE A 60 24.38 25.33 18.55
CA ILE A 60 24.67 23.91 18.29
C ILE A 60 23.42 23.18 17.77
N GLN A 61 22.25 23.45 18.35
CA GLN A 61 20.99 22.83 17.93
C GLN A 61 20.55 23.30 16.54
N ALA A 62 20.75 24.60 16.23
CA ALA A 62 20.50 25.14 14.90
C ALA A 62 21.41 24.48 13.85
N ASP A 63 22.71 24.37 14.12
CA ASP A 63 23.67 23.70 13.23
C ASP A 63 23.30 22.23 13.00
N ARG A 64 22.93 21.51 14.07
CA ARG A 64 22.49 20.12 13.98
C ARG A 64 21.26 20.00 13.08
N THR A 65 20.28 20.87 13.28
CA THR A 65 19.05 20.90 12.49
C THR A 65 19.35 21.18 11.02
N GLN A 66 20.24 22.13 10.74
CA GLN A 66 20.67 22.45 9.38
C GLN A 66 21.34 21.26 8.70
N ARG A 67 22.32 20.61 9.34
CA ARG A 67 22.98 19.41 8.78
C ARG A 67 22.00 18.27 8.50
N HIS A 68 21.00 18.07 9.36
CA HIS A 68 19.95 17.08 9.13
C HIS A 68 19.10 17.43 7.90
N ARG A 69 18.72 18.70 7.73
CA ARG A 69 17.98 19.17 6.55
C ARG A 69 18.79 19.01 5.26
N GLU A 70 20.06 19.39 5.27
CA GLU A 70 20.96 19.24 4.12
C GLU A 70 21.12 17.77 3.71
N ARG A 71 21.32 16.88 4.69
CA ARG A 71 21.40 15.44 4.43
C ARG A 71 20.09 14.87 3.88
N ALA A 72 18.95 15.32 4.39
CA ALA A 72 17.64 14.91 3.88
C ALA A 72 17.42 15.39 2.44
N ALA A 73 17.81 16.62 2.12
CA ALA A 73 17.74 17.16 0.76
C ALA A 73 18.65 16.39 -0.22
N GLN A 74 19.87 16.04 0.21
CA GLN A 74 20.78 15.21 -0.59
C GLN A 74 20.20 13.82 -0.87
N ARG A 75 19.63 13.16 0.13
CA ARG A 75 18.95 11.86 -0.05
C ARG A 75 17.78 11.96 -1.01
N ALA A 76 16.91 12.97 -0.83
CA ALA A 76 15.78 13.18 -1.72
C ALA A 76 16.22 13.41 -3.18
N LYS A 77 17.34 14.12 -3.38
CA LYS A 77 17.93 14.30 -4.71
C LYS A 77 18.45 12.98 -5.29
N GLN A 78 19.21 12.21 -4.51
CA GLN A 78 19.73 10.91 -4.94
C GLN A 78 18.60 9.93 -5.29
N ASP A 79 17.53 9.87 -4.47
CA ASP A 79 16.37 9.01 -4.73
C ASP A 79 15.65 9.41 -6.02
N ARG A 80 15.51 10.72 -6.28
CA ARG A 80 14.95 11.22 -7.54
C ARG A 80 15.81 10.82 -8.72
N ASP A 81 17.12 11.04 -8.64
CA ASP A 81 18.05 10.74 -9.72
C ASP A 81 18.09 9.22 -10.00
N SER A 82 18.08 8.37 -8.96
CA SER A 82 17.97 6.91 -9.10
C SER A 82 16.70 6.50 -9.83
N LYS A 83 15.53 7.01 -9.42
CA LYS A 83 14.26 6.71 -10.09
C LYS A 83 14.24 7.19 -11.53
N GLU A 84 14.82 8.34 -11.81
CA GLU A 84 14.92 8.84 -13.19
C GLU A 84 15.79 7.91 -14.05
N THR A 85 16.89 7.39 -13.51
CA THR A 85 17.72 6.40 -14.23
C THR A 85 17.01 5.06 -14.42
N GLU A 86 16.28 4.58 -13.41
CA GLU A 86 15.48 3.35 -13.48
C GLU A 86 14.41 3.47 -14.56
N TYR A 87 13.62 4.55 -14.56
CA TYR A 87 12.59 4.76 -15.59
C TYR A 87 13.17 4.92 -16.99
N ARG A 88 14.33 5.59 -17.13
CA ARG A 88 15.01 5.67 -18.42
C ARG A 88 15.43 4.28 -18.90
N PHE A 89 16.01 3.48 -18.01
CA PHE A 89 16.42 2.11 -18.32
C PHE A 89 15.23 1.24 -18.72
N GLU A 90 14.17 1.21 -17.92
CA GLU A 90 12.94 0.46 -18.21
C GLU A 90 12.33 0.87 -19.55
N ASN A 91 12.25 2.18 -19.82
CA ASN A 91 11.70 2.67 -21.08
C ASN A 91 12.58 2.26 -22.27
N THR A 92 13.92 2.38 -22.16
CA THR A 92 14.83 1.92 -23.22
C THR A 92 14.71 0.41 -23.46
N HIS A 93 14.58 -0.38 -22.39
CA HIS A 93 14.41 -1.82 -22.49
C HIS A 93 13.09 -2.16 -23.17
N ARG A 94 11.99 -1.52 -22.76
CA ARG A 94 10.67 -1.74 -23.35
C ARG A 94 10.60 -1.34 -24.83
N ILE A 95 11.28 -0.26 -25.21
CA ILE A 95 11.40 0.14 -26.61
C ILE A 95 12.15 -0.95 -27.41
N SER A 96 13.25 -1.49 -26.86
CA SER A 96 14.00 -2.58 -27.50
C SER A 96 13.13 -3.82 -27.70
N GLU A 97 12.41 -4.27 -26.66
CA GLU A 97 11.49 -5.41 -26.75
C GLU A 97 10.42 -5.21 -27.83
N LEU A 98 9.80 -4.03 -27.86
CA LEU A 98 8.78 -3.71 -28.84
C LEU A 98 9.33 -3.65 -30.27
N MET A 99 10.57 -3.18 -30.44
CA MET A 99 11.25 -3.20 -31.73
C MET A 99 11.52 -4.64 -32.19
N GLU A 100 12.05 -5.49 -31.32
CA GLU A 100 12.30 -6.91 -31.62
C GLU A 100 11.01 -7.67 -31.94
N GLU A 101 9.92 -7.39 -31.22
CA GLU A 101 8.62 -7.98 -31.51
C GLU A 101 8.05 -7.51 -32.85
N ALA A 102 8.21 -6.21 -33.17
CA ALA A 102 7.79 -5.64 -34.44
C ALA A 102 8.57 -6.23 -35.62
N THR A 103 9.90 -6.39 -35.49
CA THR A 103 10.73 -7.01 -36.52
C THR A 103 10.34 -8.47 -36.72
N LYS A 104 10.14 -9.22 -35.64
CA LYS A 104 9.70 -10.62 -35.72
C LYS A 104 8.33 -10.76 -36.39
N ARG A 105 7.36 -9.91 -36.04
CA ARG A 105 6.03 -9.92 -36.70
C ARG A 105 6.14 -9.59 -38.19
N ALA A 106 7.03 -8.69 -38.59
CA ALA A 106 7.26 -8.38 -39.99
C ALA A 106 7.85 -9.58 -40.75
N GLU A 107 8.85 -10.26 -40.18
CA GLU A 107 9.43 -11.48 -40.76
C GLU A 107 8.42 -12.62 -40.88
N ASP A 108 7.58 -12.83 -39.86
CA ASP A 108 6.54 -13.86 -39.89
C ASP A 108 5.46 -13.55 -40.94
N MET A 109 5.10 -12.28 -41.11
CA MET A 109 4.19 -11.84 -42.18
C MET A 109 4.80 -12.05 -43.56
N GLU A 110 6.10 -11.75 -43.75
CA GLU A 110 6.80 -12.01 -45.01
C GLU A 110 6.84 -13.51 -45.35
N LYS A 111 7.08 -14.36 -44.35
CA LYS A 111 6.99 -15.83 -44.50
C LYS A 111 5.58 -16.30 -44.87
N SER A 112 4.54 -15.71 -44.26
CA SER A 112 3.15 -16.03 -44.61
C SER A 112 2.84 -15.63 -46.04
N MET A 113 3.20 -14.40 -46.43
CA MET A 113 2.98 -13.90 -47.79
C MET A 113 3.72 -14.75 -48.82
N THR A 114 5.00 -15.07 -48.60
CA THR A 114 5.76 -15.93 -49.52
C THR A 114 5.16 -17.33 -49.64
N HIS A 115 4.65 -17.90 -48.54
CA HIS A 115 3.92 -19.16 -48.57
C HIS A 115 2.61 -19.05 -49.38
N GLU A 116 1.81 -18.01 -49.15
CA GLU A 116 0.58 -17.75 -49.90
C GLU A 116 0.86 -17.57 -51.40
N TYR A 117 1.83 -16.74 -51.77
CA TYR A 117 2.24 -16.57 -53.18
C TYR A 117 2.78 -17.86 -53.80
N GLY A 118 3.49 -18.69 -53.04
CA GLY A 118 3.93 -20.01 -53.50
C GLY A 118 2.79 -21.01 -53.73
N LEU A 119 1.66 -20.83 -53.04
CA LEU A 119 0.44 -21.63 -53.19
C LEU A 119 -0.51 -21.08 -54.28
N VAL A 120 -0.35 -19.82 -54.71
CA VAL A 120 -1.08 -19.26 -55.85
C VAL A 120 -0.56 -19.92 -57.13
N ASP A 121 -1.20 -21.02 -57.46
CA ASP A 121 -1.01 -21.74 -58.70
C ASP A 121 -1.51 -20.87 -59.87
N ILE A 122 -0.59 -20.19 -60.56
CA ILE A 122 -0.85 -19.27 -61.70
C ILE A 122 -1.58 -20.01 -62.85
N THR A 123 -1.65 -21.35 -62.80
CA THR A 123 -2.30 -22.19 -63.82
C THR A 123 -3.76 -22.54 -63.54
N LYS A 124 -4.32 -22.25 -62.36
CA LYS A 124 -5.74 -22.49 -62.10
C LYS A 124 -6.61 -21.40 -62.76
N ALA A 125 -7.44 -21.85 -63.71
CA ALA A 125 -8.41 -21.03 -64.41
C ALA A 125 -9.23 -20.16 -63.43
N ILE A 126 -9.46 -18.91 -63.82
CA ILE A 126 -10.27 -17.93 -63.11
C ILE A 126 -11.66 -18.53 -62.89
N VAL A 127 -11.89 -19.13 -61.72
CA VAL A 127 -13.22 -19.51 -61.29
C VAL A 127 -13.94 -18.21 -60.94
N ALA A 128 -15.09 -17.99 -61.57
CA ALA A 128 -15.91 -16.81 -61.38
C ALA A 128 -16.11 -16.50 -59.88
N PRO A 129 -16.21 -15.21 -59.49
CA PRO A 129 -16.35 -14.84 -58.09
C PRO A 129 -17.57 -15.56 -57.50
N LEU A 130 -17.40 -16.13 -56.29
CA LEU A 130 -18.50 -16.68 -55.51
C LEU A 130 -19.56 -15.58 -55.34
N THR A 131 -20.66 -15.71 -56.07
CA THR A 131 -21.82 -14.84 -55.95
C THR A 131 -22.52 -15.17 -54.64
N PHE A 132 -22.37 -14.29 -53.65
CA PHE A 132 -23.14 -14.36 -52.42
C PHE A 132 -24.60 -14.01 -52.74
N ASP A 133 -25.46 -15.01 -52.70
CA ASP A 133 -26.91 -14.83 -52.82
C ASP A 133 -27.45 -14.17 -51.53
N SER A 134 -27.74 -12.87 -51.60
CA SER A 134 -28.26 -12.09 -50.47
C SER A 134 -29.76 -12.29 -50.22
N THR A 135 -30.42 -13.22 -50.93
CA THR A 135 -31.88 -13.40 -50.85
C THR A 135 -32.35 -14.53 -49.92
N LYS A 136 -31.55 -14.94 -48.92
CA LYS A 136 -32.05 -15.83 -47.86
C LYS A 136 -32.63 -15.04 -46.68
N LYS A 137 -33.96 -14.95 -46.66
CA LYS A 137 -34.76 -14.63 -45.46
C LYS A 137 -34.27 -15.49 -44.29
N THR A 138 -33.94 -14.86 -43.17
CA THR A 138 -33.61 -15.55 -41.92
C THR A 138 -34.86 -16.23 -41.37
N LEU A 139 -34.98 -17.54 -41.61
CA LEU A 139 -36.05 -18.35 -41.08
C LEU A 139 -35.83 -18.53 -39.56
N ARG A 140 -36.74 -17.97 -38.77
CA ARG A 140 -36.92 -18.34 -37.37
C ARG A 140 -37.08 -19.86 -37.27
N GLY A 141 -36.19 -20.48 -36.49
CA GLY A 141 -36.39 -21.72 -35.76
C GLY A 141 -37.03 -22.88 -36.51
N ARG A 142 -36.20 -23.75 -37.11
CA ARG A 142 -36.28 -25.23 -36.97
C ARG A 142 -35.18 -25.88 -37.84
N GLY A 143 -34.34 -26.69 -37.18
CA GLY A 143 -33.67 -27.85 -37.81
C GLY A 143 -32.27 -27.63 -38.38
N GLY A 144 -31.26 -28.14 -37.67
CA GLY A 144 -30.23 -29.00 -38.26
C GLY A 144 -29.08 -28.39 -39.08
N GLY A 145 -28.86 -27.08 -39.07
CA GLY A 145 -27.64 -26.49 -39.62
C GLY A 145 -26.54 -26.42 -38.55
N LEU A 146 -25.32 -26.88 -38.87
CA LEU A 146 -24.13 -26.62 -38.05
C LEU A 146 -24.02 -25.10 -37.87
N LEU A 147 -24.31 -24.63 -36.65
CA LEU A 147 -23.90 -23.31 -36.20
C LEU A 147 -22.38 -23.33 -36.23
N ILE A 148 -21.78 -22.75 -37.27
CA ILE A 148 -20.39 -22.33 -37.20
C ILE A 148 -20.41 -21.11 -36.29
N GLU A 149 -20.26 -21.36 -34.99
CA GLU A 149 -20.01 -20.29 -34.03
C GLU A 149 -18.72 -19.59 -34.47
N PRO A 150 -18.70 -18.25 -34.60
CA PRO A 150 -17.44 -17.54 -34.76
C PRO A 150 -16.57 -17.89 -33.57
N ALA A 151 -15.27 -18.12 -33.78
CA ALA A 151 -14.32 -18.45 -32.71
C ALA A 151 -14.49 -17.45 -31.57
N SER A 152 -15.20 -17.85 -30.53
CA SER A 152 -15.46 -17.05 -29.35
C SER A 152 -14.14 -16.98 -28.59
N TYR A 153 -13.37 -15.92 -28.82
CA TYR A 153 -12.19 -15.54 -28.03
C TYR A 153 -12.57 -15.07 -26.62
N PHE A 154 -13.52 -15.77 -25.97
CA PHE A 154 -13.94 -15.46 -24.61
C PHE A 154 -14.32 -16.74 -23.84
N ASN A 155 -13.49 -17.77 -23.99
CA ASN A 155 -13.41 -18.83 -22.99
C ASN A 155 -12.75 -18.26 -21.71
N SER A 156 -13.57 -17.62 -20.88
CA SER A 156 -13.22 -17.16 -19.53
C SER A 156 -13.16 -18.31 -18.51
N ASN A 157 -12.63 -19.45 -18.94
CA ASN A 157 -12.12 -20.50 -18.05
C ASN A 157 -10.59 -20.47 -18.06
N GLN A 158 -10.00 -19.28 -17.95
CA GLN A 158 -8.63 -19.20 -17.49
C GLN A 158 -8.63 -19.70 -16.05
N ASN A 159 -8.07 -20.90 -15.87
CA ASN A 159 -7.75 -21.46 -14.59
C ASN A 159 -6.91 -20.42 -13.84
N SER A 160 -7.52 -19.67 -12.92
CA SER A 160 -6.92 -18.57 -12.17
C SER A 160 -5.94 -19.04 -11.09
N ARG A 161 -5.43 -20.28 -11.21
CA ARG A 161 -4.20 -20.68 -10.54
C ARG A 161 -3.05 -19.99 -11.24
N ILE A 162 -2.77 -18.77 -10.79
CA ILE A 162 -1.43 -18.21 -10.83
C ILE A 162 -0.52 -19.33 -10.28
N PRO A 163 0.39 -19.90 -11.07
CA PRO A 163 1.37 -20.82 -10.52
C PRO A 163 2.05 -20.09 -9.38
N GLU A 164 2.10 -20.68 -8.19
CA GLU A 164 2.94 -20.14 -7.11
C GLU A 164 4.38 -20.18 -7.61
N PHE A 165 4.82 -19.09 -8.26
CA PHE A 165 6.22 -18.85 -8.51
C PHE A 165 6.82 -18.61 -7.13
N LYS A 166 7.35 -19.66 -6.50
CA LYS A 166 8.42 -19.47 -5.53
C LYS A 166 9.57 -18.86 -6.32
N LEU A 167 9.58 -17.53 -6.38
CA LEU A 167 10.71 -16.73 -6.81
C LEU A 167 11.86 -17.08 -5.85
N ASN A 168 12.57 -18.15 -6.17
CA ASN A 168 13.91 -18.39 -5.67
C ASN A 168 14.81 -17.37 -6.38
N LEU A 169 14.66 -16.11 -5.97
CA LEU A 169 15.61 -15.06 -6.29
C LEU A 169 16.90 -15.45 -5.55
N ALA A 170 17.74 -16.23 -6.22
CA ALA A 170 19.12 -16.38 -5.83
C ALA A 170 19.80 -15.02 -6.09
N PHE A 171 19.58 -14.07 -5.17
CA PHE A 171 20.33 -12.84 -5.18
C PHE A 171 21.78 -13.18 -4.82
N ASP A 172 22.71 -13.00 -5.75
CA ASP A 172 24.15 -13.20 -5.51
C ASP A 172 24.71 -12.18 -4.50
N ASN A 173 23.99 -11.07 -4.30
CA ASN A 173 24.40 -10.03 -3.38
C ASN A 173 23.96 -10.34 -1.94
N VAL A 174 24.94 -10.72 -1.11
CA VAL A 174 24.78 -11.08 0.31
C VAL A 174 24.09 -9.98 1.13
N ARG A 175 24.25 -8.69 0.78
CA ARG A 175 23.59 -7.59 1.49
C ARG A 175 22.09 -7.55 1.24
N ILE A 176 21.68 -7.74 -0.02
CA ILE A 176 20.26 -7.76 -0.39
C ILE A 176 19.55 -8.93 0.28
N ARG A 177 20.22 -10.09 0.38
CA ARG A 177 19.70 -11.25 1.11
C ARG A 177 19.53 -10.95 2.61
N ALA A 178 20.53 -10.33 3.24
CA ALA A 178 20.46 -9.96 4.65
C ALA A 178 19.37 -8.90 4.94
N ASP A 179 19.21 -7.92 4.05
CA ASP A 179 18.18 -6.88 4.17
C ASP A 179 16.77 -7.47 3.96
N LEU A 180 16.60 -8.41 3.01
CA LEU A 180 15.33 -9.12 2.81
C LEU A 180 14.99 -10.01 3.99
N ASP A 181 15.95 -10.77 4.53
CA ASP A 181 15.74 -11.54 5.76
C ASP A 181 15.39 -10.63 6.94
N ALA A 182 16.01 -9.45 7.04
CA ALA A 182 15.68 -8.48 8.08
C ALA A 182 14.27 -7.87 7.90
N ILE A 183 13.81 -7.68 6.67
CA ILE A 183 12.45 -7.21 6.35
C ILE A 183 11.41 -8.29 6.65
N LEU A 184 11.66 -9.54 6.21
CA LEU A 184 10.76 -10.68 6.42
C LEU A 184 10.66 -11.07 7.89
N ASN A 185 11.75 -10.95 8.65
CA ASN A 185 11.79 -11.29 10.07
C ASN A 185 11.54 -10.08 10.99
N ARG A 186 11.15 -8.92 10.45
CA ARG A 186 10.86 -7.73 11.26
C ARG A 186 9.63 -8.01 12.14
N PRO A 187 9.69 -7.76 13.46
CA PRO A 187 8.55 -8.02 14.36
C PRO A 187 7.30 -7.19 14.04
N GLU A 188 7.46 -6.10 13.28
CA GLU A 188 6.37 -5.24 12.78
C GLU A 188 5.80 -5.66 11.41
N ALA A 189 6.43 -6.61 10.71
CA ALA A 189 5.76 -7.35 9.64
C ALA A 189 4.74 -8.25 10.34
N ARG A 190 3.62 -7.62 10.73
CA ARG A 190 2.51 -8.17 11.49
C ARG A 190 2.35 -9.61 11.06
N ARG A 191 2.44 -10.55 12.01
CA ARG A 191 1.81 -11.86 11.89
C ARG A 191 0.49 -11.61 11.17
N LYS A 192 0.38 -11.98 9.89
CA LYS A 192 -0.90 -11.94 9.18
C LYS A 192 -1.78 -12.84 10.03
N VAL A 193 -2.67 -12.24 10.79
CA VAL A 193 -3.60 -13.00 11.62
C VAL A 193 -4.60 -13.54 10.62
N TYR A 194 -4.31 -14.74 10.12
CA TYR A 194 -5.23 -15.45 9.25
C TYR A 194 -6.48 -15.73 10.07
N SER A 195 -7.60 -15.17 9.63
CA SER A 195 -8.90 -15.47 10.23
C SER A 195 -9.40 -16.78 9.63
N ILE A 196 -9.96 -17.67 10.44
CA ILE A 196 -10.57 -18.89 9.92
C ILE A 196 -11.94 -18.51 9.37
N VAL A 197 -12.07 -18.55 8.04
CA VAL A 197 -13.30 -18.18 7.34
C VAL A 197 -13.94 -19.42 6.74
N THR A 198 -15.26 -19.54 6.88
CA THR A 198 -16.03 -20.60 6.24
C THR A 198 -17.33 -20.02 5.71
N ILE A 199 -17.56 -20.16 4.41
CA ILE A 199 -18.79 -19.73 3.74
C ILE A 199 -19.65 -20.98 3.50
N GLN A 200 -20.82 -21.04 4.14
CA GLN A 200 -21.81 -22.10 3.96
C GLN A 200 -23.16 -21.44 3.77
N LYS A 201 -23.61 -21.24 2.52
CA LYS A 201 -24.87 -20.54 2.24
C LYS A 201 -26.03 -21.14 3.07
N PRO A 202 -26.74 -20.35 3.90
CA PRO A 202 -26.85 -18.88 3.92
C PRO A 202 -26.04 -18.18 5.03
N LYS A 203 -24.95 -18.76 5.53
CA LYS A 203 -24.13 -18.28 6.64
C LYS A 203 -22.66 -18.08 6.26
N LEU A 204 -22.07 -17.05 6.82
CA LEU A 204 -20.62 -16.78 6.81
C LEU A 204 -20.12 -16.90 8.24
N ILE A 205 -19.05 -17.65 8.46
CA ILE A 205 -18.44 -17.83 9.78
C ILE A 205 -17.01 -17.30 9.72
N ILE A 206 -16.66 -16.37 10.60
CA ILE A 206 -15.31 -15.80 10.74
C ILE A 206 -14.92 -15.89 12.22
N ASP A 207 -13.87 -16.64 12.56
CA ASP A 207 -13.34 -16.77 13.93
C ASP A 207 -14.45 -17.01 14.98
N ASN A 208 -15.35 -17.95 14.70
CA ASN A 208 -16.52 -18.33 15.51
C ASN A 208 -17.69 -17.32 15.53
N LYS A 209 -17.62 -16.21 14.80
CA LYS A 209 -18.76 -15.30 14.61
C LYS A 209 -19.54 -15.71 13.37
N SER A 210 -20.82 -16.03 13.54
CA SER A 210 -21.73 -16.33 12.42
C SER A 210 -22.51 -15.10 11.97
N PHE A 211 -22.50 -14.84 10.67
CA PHE A 211 -23.25 -13.83 9.95
C PHE A 211 -24.25 -14.49 9.00
N LYS A 212 -25.47 -13.97 8.92
CA LYS A 212 -26.51 -14.47 8.01
C LYS A 212 -26.51 -13.67 6.72
N HIS A 213 -26.90 -14.32 5.62
CA HIS A 213 -27.23 -13.63 4.38
C HIS A 213 -28.32 -12.58 4.62
N GLY A 214 -28.09 -11.36 4.15
CA GLY A 214 -28.96 -10.20 4.30
C GLY A 214 -28.81 -9.43 5.62
N GLU A 215 -27.87 -9.79 6.49
CA GLU A 215 -27.59 -9.10 7.77
C GLU A 215 -26.81 -7.79 7.56
N ASP A 216 -27.13 -6.76 8.35
CA ASP A 216 -26.39 -5.49 8.37
C ASP A 216 -25.11 -5.65 9.21
N VAL A 217 -23.97 -5.34 8.61
CA VAL A 217 -22.63 -5.51 9.18
C VAL A 217 -21.77 -4.28 8.95
N TYR A 218 -20.79 -4.06 9.82
CA TYR A 218 -19.73 -3.10 9.55
C TYR A 218 -18.59 -3.78 8.81
N ALA A 219 -18.36 -3.38 7.57
CA ALA A 219 -17.25 -3.83 6.76
C ALA A 219 -16.15 -2.78 6.76
N TRP A 220 -14.92 -3.18 7.06
CA TRP A 220 -13.73 -2.36 6.90
C TRP A 220 -12.92 -2.85 5.70
N ASN A 221 -12.49 -1.92 4.85
CA ASN A 221 -11.55 -2.15 3.76
C ASN A 221 -10.59 -0.95 3.69
N THR A 222 -9.36 -1.16 3.24
CA THR A 222 -8.37 -0.10 2.98
C THR A 222 -8.87 0.96 2.00
N THR A 223 -9.66 0.59 0.99
CA THR A 223 -10.15 1.52 -0.04
C THR A 223 -11.24 2.47 0.46
N PHE A 224 -12.21 1.96 1.23
CA PHE A 224 -13.42 2.71 1.60
C PHE A 224 -13.53 3.02 3.10
N GLY A 225 -12.61 2.52 3.92
CA GLY A 225 -12.69 2.60 5.38
C GLY A 225 -13.82 1.74 5.94
N ASN A 226 -14.38 2.17 7.08
CA ASN A 226 -15.52 1.52 7.71
C ASN A 226 -16.84 1.89 7.00
N VAL A 227 -17.57 0.90 6.52
CA VAL A 227 -18.85 1.04 5.82
C VAL A 227 -19.90 0.18 6.52
N LEU A 228 -21.11 0.73 6.73
CA LEU A 228 -22.27 -0.05 7.12
C LEU A 228 -22.88 -0.68 5.87
N ALA A 229 -22.77 -2.00 5.75
CA ALA A 229 -23.14 -2.73 4.56
C ALA A 229 -24.04 -3.93 4.88
N ARG A 230 -24.92 -4.26 3.96
CA ARG A 230 -25.71 -5.50 3.98
C ARG A 230 -24.92 -6.62 3.32
N LEU A 231 -24.77 -7.74 4.03
CA LEU A 231 -24.02 -8.90 3.58
C LEU A 231 -24.85 -9.75 2.61
N GLU A 232 -24.39 -9.92 1.38
CA GLU A 232 -24.96 -10.81 0.38
C GLU A 232 -23.99 -11.94 0.04
N ILE A 233 -24.27 -13.14 0.55
CA ILE A 233 -23.52 -14.35 0.20
C ILE A 233 -23.99 -14.86 -1.16
N THR A 234 -23.11 -14.78 -2.17
CA THR A 234 -23.43 -15.20 -3.54
C THR A 234 -23.21 -16.69 -3.70
N ASN A 235 -21.96 -17.12 -3.50
CA ASN A 235 -21.46 -18.48 -3.64
C ASN A 235 -20.50 -18.82 -2.49
N ASP A 236 -20.05 -20.07 -2.38
CA ASP A 236 -19.18 -20.58 -1.30
C ASP A 236 -17.75 -19.99 -1.28
N LYS A 237 -17.44 -19.07 -2.21
CA LYS A 237 -16.13 -18.40 -2.33
C LYS A 237 -16.22 -16.88 -2.33
N LEU A 238 -17.43 -16.31 -2.38
CA LEU A 238 -17.62 -14.90 -2.69
C LEU A 238 -18.79 -14.30 -1.91
N VAL A 239 -18.52 -13.16 -1.27
CA VAL A 239 -19.53 -12.32 -0.62
C VAL A 239 -19.51 -10.91 -1.19
N HIS A 240 -20.69 -10.30 -1.30
CA HIS A 240 -20.86 -8.90 -1.60
C HIS A 240 -21.35 -8.15 -0.36
N LEU A 241 -20.85 -6.94 -0.17
CA LEU A 241 -21.22 -6.04 0.89
C LEU A 241 -21.69 -4.75 0.22
N LYS A 242 -23.00 -4.53 0.21
CA LYS A 242 -23.62 -3.34 -0.39
C LYS A 242 -23.97 -2.34 0.69
N GLY A 243 -23.77 -1.04 0.47
CA GLY A 243 -24.19 -0.01 1.43
C GLY A 243 -25.62 -0.24 1.94
N SER A 244 -25.82 -0.22 3.26
CA SER A 244 -27.13 -0.51 3.88
C SER A 244 -28.13 0.64 3.66
N ASN A 245 -27.63 1.86 3.42
CA ASN A 245 -28.47 3.03 3.17
C ASN A 245 -28.77 3.21 1.67
N ASN A 246 -29.97 3.67 1.32
CA ASN A 246 -30.38 3.94 -0.08
C ASN A 246 -29.52 4.99 -0.80
N TRP A 247 -28.81 5.85 -0.06
CA TRP A 247 -27.89 6.85 -0.63
C TRP A 247 -26.45 6.34 -0.72
N ASP A 248 -26.13 5.19 -0.14
CA ASP A 248 -24.78 4.63 -0.11
C ASP A 248 -24.59 3.65 -1.27
N SER A 249 -23.98 4.12 -2.36
CA SER A 249 -23.71 3.32 -3.57
C SER A 249 -22.45 2.46 -3.46
N ARG A 250 -21.76 2.45 -2.30
CA ARG A 250 -20.53 1.67 -2.14
C ARG A 250 -20.83 0.18 -2.15
N GLN A 251 -20.00 -0.57 -2.87
CA GLN A 251 -20.07 -2.02 -2.93
C GLN A 251 -18.66 -2.59 -2.76
N ILE A 252 -18.52 -3.54 -1.84
CA ILE A 252 -17.27 -4.26 -1.61
C ILE A 252 -17.53 -5.72 -1.99
N THR A 253 -16.73 -6.22 -2.93
CA THR A 253 -16.69 -7.66 -3.26
C THR A 253 -15.50 -8.25 -2.53
N ALA A 254 -15.74 -9.29 -1.73
CA ALA A 254 -14.69 -9.99 -1.00
C ALA A 254 -14.71 -11.47 -1.34
N THR A 255 -13.55 -12.00 -1.71
CA THR A 255 -13.32 -13.44 -1.86
C THR A 255 -13.05 -14.07 -0.50
N LEU A 256 -13.07 -15.40 -0.42
CA LEU A 256 -12.65 -16.14 0.77
C LEU A 256 -11.23 -15.71 1.22
N GLU A 257 -10.29 -15.59 0.27
CA GLU A 257 -8.91 -15.19 0.53
C GLU A 257 -8.82 -13.76 1.09
N ASP A 258 -9.61 -12.82 0.59
CA ASP A 258 -9.62 -11.44 1.09
C ASP A 258 -10.07 -11.34 2.56
N LEU A 259 -10.97 -12.24 2.97
CA LEU A 259 -11.46 -12.33 4.35
C LEU A 259 -10.44 -13.05 5.25
N GLU A 260 -9.81 -14.13 4.76
CA GLU A 260 -8.77 -14.88 5.50
C GLU A 260 -7.52 -14.03 5.73
N GLU A 261 -7.09 -13.25 4.73
CA GLU A 261 -5.94 -12.34 4.84
C GLU A 261 -6.23 -11.04 5.61
N GLY A 262 -7.49 -10.79 5.97
CA GLY A 262 -7.90 -9.57 6.68
C GLY A 262 -7.87 -8.30 5.83
N ARG A 263 -7.90 -8.42 4.49
CA ARG A 263 -8.06 -7.26 3.58
C ARG A 263 -9.45 -6.65 3.70
N VAL A 264 -10.44 -7.50 4.00
CA VAL A 264 -11.79 -7.09 4.35
C VAL A 264 -12.14 -7.67 5.71
N VAL A 265 -12.48 -6.81 6.66
CA VAL A 265 -12.86 -7.22 8.03
C VAL A 265 -14.34 -6.94 8.24
N ILE A 266 -15.09 -7.96 8.65
CA ILE A 266 -16.53 -7.85 8.90
C ILE A 266 -16.80 -7.95 10.40
N ASN A 267 -17.48 -6.94 10.94
CA ASN A 267 -17.89 -6.86 12.33
C ASN A 267 -19.41 -6.77 12.44
N LYS A 268 -19.97 -7.41 13.48
CA LYS A 268 -21.40 -7.27 13.79
C LYS A 268 -21.71 -5.83 14.18
N GLN A 269 -22.88 -5.34 13.75
CA GLN A 269 -23.44 -4.12 14.29
C GLN A 269 -23.77 -4.35 15.78
N LYS A 270 -22.93 -3.82 16.68
CA LYS A 270 -23.25 -3.79 18.11
C LYS A 270 -24.35 -2.75 18.32
N GLY A 271 -25.57 -3.18 18.62
CA GLY A 271 -26.65 -2.24 19.01
C GLY A 271 -28.09 -2.60 18.66
N LYS A 272 -28.40 -3.82 18.21
CA LYS A 272 -29.80 -4.22 17.92
C LYS A 272 -30.29 -5.41 18.76
N ASP A 273 -29.87 -5.50 20.01
CA ASP A 273 -30.46 -6.42 20.98
C ASP A 273 -30.94 -5.66 22.23
N ARG A 274 -32.26 -5.80 22.48
CA ARG A 274 -33.05 -5.49 23.70
C ARG A 274 -33.54 -4.06 23.90
N THR A 275 -34.61 -3.71 23.18
CA THR A 275 -35.80 -3.08 23.80
C THR A 275 -37.00 -3.97 23.52
N HIS A 276 -37.22 -4.95 24.41
CA HIS A 276 -38.51 -5.58 24.64
C HIS A 276 -38.78 -5.48 26.13
#